data_AF-A0A7S0GL38-F1
#
_entry.id   AF-A0A7S0GL38-F1
#
_cell.length_a   1.000
_cell.length_b   1.000
_cell.length_c   1.000
_cell.angle_alpha   90.00
_cell.angle_beta   90.00
_cell.angle_gamma   90.00
#
_symmetry.space_group_name_H-M   'P 1'
#
loop_
_entity.id
_entity.type
_entity.pdbx_description
1 polymer ?
#
loop_
_entity_poly.entity_id
_entity_poly.type
_entity_poly.pdbx_seq_one_letter_code
_entity_poly.pdbx_strand_id
1 'polypeptide(L)'
;SDITIPSLLFLSQSVVVKNFETRPVRVGQVSIDIFKSIVERLPIDLDPKVGATHIDDEKYWKRVCVAKYGEVVSSQIEYHGLTWKRLFFERYCEEFLLNEESIKKNANLFQKVI
;
A
#
# COMPACT_ATOMS: atom_id res chain seq x y z
N SER A 1 -6.46 38.04 3.52
CA SER A 1 -6.09 36.61 3.58
C SER A 1 -7.37 35.83 3.80
N ASP A 2 -7.92 35.26 2.74
CA ASP A 2 -9.16 34.48 2.83
C ASP A 2 -8.88 33.16 3.55
N ILE A 3 -9.34 33.07 4.80
CA ILE A 3 -9.31 31.84 5.59
C ILE A 3 -10.41 30.95 5.05
N THR A 4 -10.06 30.08 4.10
CA THR A 4 -10.96 29.05 3.57
C THR A 4 -11.07 27.96 4.64
N ILE A 5 -12.20 27.93 5.34
CA ILE A 5 -12.48 26.89 6.34
C ILE A 5 -12.71 25.58 5.58
N PRO A 6 -11.91 24.52 5.82
CA PRO A 6 -12.11 23.24 5.17
C PRO A 6 -13.47 22.65 5.55
N SER A 7 -14.12 21.98 4.60
CA SER A 7 -15.40 21.33 4.86
C SER A 7 -15.26 20.22 5.92
N LEU A 8 -16.34 19.97 6.66
CA LEU A 8 -16.38 18.87 7.62
C LEU A 8 -16.06 17.53 6.97
N LEU A 9 -16.51 17.33 5.71
CA LEU A 9 -16.21 16.14 4.93
C LEU A 9 -14.70 15.97 4.75
N PHE A 10 -14.00 17.04 4.34
CA PHE A 10 -12.56 17.00 4.13
C PHE A 10 -11.79 16.68 5.43
N LEU A 11 -12.19 17.32 6.54
CA LEU A 11 -11.59 17.08 7.85
C LEU A 11 -11.81 15.63 8.31
N SER A 12 -13.03 15.11 8.16
CA SER A 12 -13.35 13.74 8.57
C SER A 12 -12.56 12.70 7.77
N GLN A 13 -12.42 12.89 6.46
CA GLN A 13 -11.60 12.00 5.63
C GLN A 13 -10.13 12.07 6.01
N SER A 14 -9.61 13.25 6.38
CA SER A 14 -8.21 13.40 6.80
C SER A 14 -7.91 12.65 8.10
N VAL A 15 -8.87 12.62 9.03
CA VAL A 15 -8.78 11.80 10.25
C VAL A 15 -8.79 10.31 9.91
N VAL A 16 -9.63 9.88 8.97
CA VAL A 16 -9.66 8.49 8.50
C VAL A 16 -8.33 8.09 7.87
N VAL A 17 -7.80 8.92 6.96
CA VAL A 17 -6.49 8.70 6.31
C VAL A 17 -5.39 8.53 7.37
N LYS A 18 -5.34 9.43 8.37
CA LYS A 18 -4.34 9.37 9.45
C LYS A 18 -4.44 8.10 10.30
N ASN A 19 -5.65 7.58 10.50
CA ASN A 19 -5.89 6.41 11.35
C ASN A 19 -6.06 5.12 10.54
N PHE A 20 -5.86 5.14 9.23
CA PHE A 20 -6.18 4.00 8.37
C PHE A 20 -5.40 2.74 8.75
N GLU A 21 -4.16 2.89 9.21
CA GLU A 21 -3.32 1.77 9.66
C GLU A 21 -3.90 1.05 10.89
N THR A 22 -4.47 1.80 11.84
CA THR A 22 -5.04 1.23 13.08
C THR A 22 -6.52 0.89 12.96
N ARG A 23 -7.25 1.62 12.10
CA ARG A 23 -8.71 1.53 11.91
C ARG A 23 -9.03 1.63 10.41
N PRO A 24 -8.73 0.59 9.63
CA PRO A 24 -8.96 0.62 8.19
C PRO A 24 -10.45 0.64 7.88
N VAL A 25 -10.82 1.43 6.88
CA VAL A 25 -12.17 1.46 6.32
C VAL A 25 -12.26 0.46 5.18
N ARG A 26 -13.30 -0.37 5.17
CA ARG A 26 -13.52 -1.38 4.14
C ARG A 26 -14.39 -0.86 3.00
N VAL A 27 -14.17 -1.39 1.81
CA VAL A 27 -15.07 -1.21 0.66
C VAL A 27 -16.49 -1.63 1.06
N GLY A 28 -17.46 -0.75 0.85
CA GLY A 28 -18.87 -0.96 1.23
C GLY A 28 -19.30 -0.33 2.55
N GLN A 29 -18.38 0.13 3.40
CA GLN A 29 -18.72 0.91 4.61
C GLN A 29 -18.97 2.39 4.32
N VAL A 30 -18.44 2.88 3.20
CA VAL A 30 -18.60 4.24 2.70
C VAL A 30 -18.91 4.21 1.22
N SER A 31 -19.44 5.31 0.69
CA SER A 31 -19.62 5.48 -0.76
C SER A 31 -18.30 5.28 -1.50
N ILE A 32 -18.37 4.68 -2.69
CA ILE A 32 -17.21 4.39 -3.55
C ILE A 32 -16.38 5.66 -3.82
N ASP A 33 -17.03 6.82 -4.01
CA ASP A 33 -16.35 8.08 -4.28
C ASP A 33 -15.57 8.60 -3.06
N ILE A 34 -16.16 8.43 -1.87
CA ILE A 34 -15.49 8.77 -0.61
C ILE A 34 -14.31 7.83 -0.36
N PHE A 35 -14.48 6.53 -0.61
CA PHE A 35 -13.41 5.55 -0.49
C PHE A 35 -12.24 5.90 -1.41
N LYS A 36 -12.49 6.19 -2.70
CA LYS A 36 -11.47 6.63 -3.65
C LYS A 36 -10.74 7.88 -3.17
N SER A 37 -11.47 8.89 -2.69
CA SER A 37 -10.89 10.12 -2.16
C SER A 37 -10.01 9.90 -0.91
N ILE A 38 -10.34 8.90 -0.09
CA ILE A 38 -9.52 8.49 1.05
C ILE A 38 -8.26 7.79 0.54
N VAL A 39 -8.41 6.78 -0.32
CA VAL A 39 -7.31 5.97 -0.87
C VAL A 39 -6.33 6.81 -1.68
N GLU A 40 -6.78 7.83 -2.40
CA GLU A 40 -5.91 8.78 -3.11
C GLU A 40 -4.99 9.59 -2.19
N ARG A 41 -5.40 9.80 -0.94
CA ARG A 41 -4.63 10.53 0.08
C ARG A 41 -3.90 9.63 1.07
N LEU A 42 -4.08 8.31 0.98
CA LEU A 42 -3.35 7.38 1.84
C LEU A 42 -1.85 7.50 1.58
N PRO A 43 -1.04 7.45 2.65
CA PRO A 43 0.39 7.48 2.50
C PRO A 43 0.89 6.16 1.88
N ILE A 44 2.08 6.20 1.31
CA ILE A 44 2.67 5.09 0.53
C ILE A 44 3.48 4.11 1.39
N ASP A 45 3.66 4.42 2.67
CA ASP A 45 4.43 3.69 3.66
C ASP A 45 3.56 2.84 4.62
N LEU A 46 2.30 2.60 4.26
CA LEU A 46 1.43 1.69 5.02
C LEU A 46 2.04 0.30 5.13
N ASP A 47 1.75 -0.39 6.25
CA ASP A 47 2.01 -1.82 6.37
C ASP A 47 1.42 -2.57 5.16
N PRO A 48 2.25 -3.27 4.37
CA PRO A 48 1.81 -4.08 3.23
C PRO A 48 0.64 -5.01 3.55
N LYS A 49 0.54 -5.53 4.78
CA LYS A 49 -0.57 -6.40 5.21
C LYS A 49 -1.90 -5.64 5.28
N VAL A 50 -1.88 -4.44 5.84
CA VAL A 50 -3.07 -3.57 5.94
C VAL A 50 -3.50 -3.14 4.54
N GLY A 51 -2.55 -2.70 3.73
CA GLY A 51 -2.79 -2.35 2.32
C GLY A 51 -3.39 -3.52 1.53
N ALA A 52 -2.79 -4.72 1.62
CA ALA A 52 -3.25 -5.93 0.93
C ALA A 52 -4.71 -6.27 1.23
N THR A 53 -5.10 -6.11 2.50
CA THR A 53 -6.40 -6.55 3.03
C THR A 53 -7.52 -5.57 2.70
N HIS A 54 -7.21 -4.28 2.59
CA HIS A 54 -8.22 -3.22 2.52
C HIS A 54 -8.18 -2.38 1.25
N ILE A 55 -7.10 -2.47 0.45
CA ILE A 55 -6.90 -1.64 -0.73
C ILE A 55 -6.72 -2.52 -1.96
N ASP A 56 -7.72 -2.51 -2.83
CA ASP A 56 -7.69 -3.12 -4.17
C ASP A 56 -7.54 -2.07 -5.29
N ASP A 57 -7.28 -0.81 -4.92
CA ASP A 57 -7.15 0.28 -5.88
C ASP A 57 -5.78 0.24 -6.60
N GLU A 58 -5.82 -0.01 -7.91
CA GLU A 58 -4.61 -0.09 -8.76
C GLU A 58 -3.83 1.23 -8.82
N LYS A 59 -4.48 2.39 -8.67
CA LYS A 59 -3.79 3.68 -8.68
C LYS A 59 -2.98 3.85 -7.39
N TYR A 60 -3.49 3.39 -6.25
CA TYR A 60 -2.74 3.36 -4.99
C TYR A 60 -1.47 2.52 -5.15
N TRP A 61 -1.60 1.27 -5.61
CA TRP A 61 -0.45 0.38 -5.78
C TRP A 61 0.55 0.90 -6.81
N LYS A 62 0.07 1.57 -7.87
CA LYS A 62 0.96 2.29 -8.80
C LYS A 62 1.79 3.35 -8.10
N ARG A 63 1.18 4.20 -7.26
CA ARG A 63 1.92 5.23 -6.51
C ARG A 63 2.96 4.61 -5.59
N VAL A 64 2.60 3.54 -4.88
CA VAL A 64 3.53 2.80 -3.99
C VAL A 64 4.70 2.24 -4.79
N CYS A 65 4.44 1.53 -5.90
CA CYS A 65 5.50 0.96 -6.75
C CYS A 65 6.43 2.02 -7.33
N VAL A 66 5.87 3.10 -7.90
CA VAL A 66 6.67 4.17 -8.50
C VAL A 66 7.49 4.91 -7.44
N ALA A 67 6.94 5.13 -6.25
CA ALA A 67 7.69 5.79 -5.18
C ALA A 67 8.82 4.92 -4.61
N LYS A 68 8.62 3.60 -4.54
CA LYS A 68 9.62 2.67 -3.98
C LYS A 68 10.68 2.23 -5.00
N TYR A 69 10.28 1.96 -6.24
CA TYR A 69 11.13 1.35 -7.28
C TYR A 69 11.43 2.29 -8.47
N GLY A 70 10.87 3.50 -8.47
CA GLY A 70 10.99 4.46 -9.58
C GLY A 70 10.07 4.17 -10.76
N GLU A 71 10.06 5.06 -11.75
CA GLU A 71 9.18 4.95 -12.93
C GLU A 71 9.49 3.73 -13.82
N VAL A 72 10.71 3.19 -13.75
CA VAL A 72 11.20 2.04 -14.52
C VAL A 72 10.36 0.78 -14.28
N VAL A 73 9.75 0.67 -13.10
CA VAL A 73 8.89 -0.48 -12.75
C VAL A 73 7.61 -0.55 -13.60
N SER A 74 7.21 0.56 -14.24
CA SER A 74 6.03 0.61 -15.11
C SER A 74 6.15 -0.31 -16.31
N SER A 75 7.36 -0.50 -16.84
CA SER A 75 7.64 -1.40 -17.97
C SER A 75 7.62 -2.88 -17.57
N GLN A 76 7.57 -3.17 -16.28
CA GLN A 76 7.57 -4.55 -15.77
C GLN A 76 6.15 -5.10 -15.59
N ILE A 77 5.13 -4.23 -15.54
CA ILE A 77 3.75 -4.64 -15.25
C ILE A 77 3.20 -5.72 -16.20
N GLU A 78 3.66 -5.72 -17.45
CA GLU A 78 3.29 -6.73 -18.46
C GLU A 78 3.73 -8.14 -18.07
N TYR A 79 4.89 -8.27 -17.43
CA TYR A 79 5.43 -9.55 -16.96
C TYR A 79 4.72 -10.04 -15.67
N HIS A 80 4.07 -9.14 -14.94
CA HIS A 80 3.44 -9.39 -13.65
C HIS A 80 1.91 -9.40 -13.72
N GLY A 81 1.35 -9.75 -14.88
CA GLY A 81 -0.09 -9.95 -15.06
C GLY A 81 -0.92 -8.67 -15.02
N LEU A 82 -0.34 -7.53 -15.40
CA LEU A 82 -1.02 -6.23 -15.57
C LEU A 82 -1.67 -5.66 -14.29
N THR A 83 -1.22 -6.09 -13.10
CA THR A 83 -1.72 -5.56 -11.81
C THR A 83 -0.57 -5.01 -10.97
N TRP A 84 -0.70 -3.76 -10.53
CA TRP A 84 0.27 -3.07 -9.70
C TRP A 84 0.37 -3.69 -8.30
N LYS A 85 -0.75 -4.17 -7.76
CA LYS A 85 -0.77 -4.89 -6.48
C LYS A 85 0.13 -6.12 -6.54
N ARG A 86 0.01 -6.92 -7.61
CA ARG A 86 0.81 -8.13 -7.78
C ARG A 86 2.29 -7.82 -7.97
N LEU A 87 2.61 -6.87 -8.85
CA LEU A 87 3.97 -6.38 -9.06
C LEU A 87 4.63 -5.93 -7.74
N PHE A 88 3.90 -5.18 -6.92
CA PHE A 88 4.38 -4.76 -5.61
C PHE A 88 4.76 -5.97 -4.74
N PHE A 89 3.85 -6.94 -4.60
CA PHE A 89 4.07 -8.09 -3.72
C PHE A 89 5.15 -9.04 -4.22
N GLU A 90 5.23 -9.28 -5.53
CA GLU A 90 6.28 -10.12 -6.11
C GLU A 90 7.66 -9.50 -5.86
N ARG A 91 7.85 -8.20 -6.13
CA ARG A 91 9.10 -7.50 -5.80
C ARG A 91 9.36 -7.40 -4.30
N TYR A 92 8.34 -7.16 -3.49
CA TYR A 92 8.45 -7.11 -2.04
C TYR A 92 8.93 -8.45 -1.46
N CYS A 93 8.41 -9.57 -1.97
CA CYS A 93 8.86 -10.90 -1.62
C CYS A 93 10.30 -11.16 -2.11
N GLU A 94 10.64 -10.78 -3.34
CA GLU A 94 12.02 -10.89 -3.85
C GLU A 94 13.02 -10.14 -2.97
N GLU A 95 12.74 -8.89 -2.59
CA GLU A 95 13.58 -8.12 -1.68
C GLU A 95 13.72 -8.79 -0.31
N PHE A 96 12.60 -9.29 0.23
CA PHE A 96 12.62 -10.01 1.50
C PHE A 96 13.49 -11.26 1.42
N LEU A 97 13.46 -11.99 0.29
CA LEU A 97 14.25 -13.19 0.07
C LEU A 97 15.73 -12.90 -0.22
N LEU A 98 16.04 -11.79 -0.88
CA LEU A 98 17.41 -11.41 -1.28
C LEU A 98 18.16 -10.63 -0.19
N ASN A 99 17.46 -10.07 0.80
CA ASN A 99 18.08 -9.40 1.92
C ASN A 99 18.82 -10.40 2.81
N GLU A 100 20.15 -10.28 2.90
CA GLU A 100 21.04 -11.19 3.64
C GLU A 100 20.66 -11.36 5.11
N GLU A 101 20.11 -10.34 5.76
CA GLU A 101 19.62 -10.45 7.15
C GLU A 101 18.38 -11.36 7.24
N SER A 102 17.47 -11.25 6.27
CA SER A 102 16.30 -12.13 6.15
C SER A 102 16.73 -13.56 5.82
N ILE A 103 17.73 -13.74 4.94
CA ILE A 103 18.29 -15.05 4.60
C ILE A 103 18.88 -15.71 5.84
N LYS A 104 19.69 -14.98 6.63
CA LYS A 104 20.27 -15.48 7.88
C LYS A 104 19.20 -15.81 8.92
N LYS A 105 18.16 -14.99 9.06
CA LYS A 105 17.05 -15.23 9.99
C LYS A 105 16.20 -16.44 9.59
N ASN A 106 15.90 -16.58 8.30
CA ASN A 106 15.14 -17.71 7.76
C ASN A 106 15.95 -19.02 7.79
N ALA A 107 17.24 -18.99 7.48
CA ALA A 107 18.13 -20.14 7.60
C ALA A 107 18.19 -20.69 9.04
N ASN A 108 18.25 -19.79 10.03
CA ASN A 108 18.18 -20.16 11.45
C ASN A 108 16.81 -20.74 11.87
N LEU A 109 15.71 -20.32 11.22
CA LEU A 109 14.39 -20.90 11.45
C LEU A 109 14.30 -22.33 10.89
N PHE A 110 14.86 -22.59 9.71
CA PHE A 110 14.88 -23.94 9.14
C PHE A 110 15.83 -24.90 9.88
N GLN A 111 16.92 -24.39 10.47
CA GLN A 111 17.79 -25.20 11.34
C GLN A 111 17.18 -25.54 12.70
N LYS A 112 16.15 -24.82 13.16
CA LYS A 112 15.46 -25.10 14.43
C LYS A 112 14.32 -26.12 14.31
N VAL A 113 14.01 -26.58 13.09
CA VAL A 113 12.90 -27.49 12.79
C VAL A 113 13.38 -28.90 12.42
N ILE A 114 14.71 -29.13 12.40
CA ILE A 114 15.36 -30.45 12.30
C ILE A 114 16.04 -30.74 13.64
#